data_AF-A0A3N5WPK1-F1
#
_entry.id   AF-A0A3N5WPK1-F1
#
_cell.length_a   1.000
_cell.length_b   1.000
_cell.length_c   1.000
_cell.angle_alpha   90.00
_cell.angle_beta   90.00
_cell.angle_gamma   90.00
#
_symmetry.space_group_name_H-M   'P 1'
#
loop_
_entity.id
_entity.type
_entity.pdbx_description
1 polymer ?
#
loop_
_entity_poly.entity_id
_entity_poly.type
_entity_poly.pdbx_seq_one_letter_code
_entity_poly.pdbx_strand_id
1 'polypeptide(L)' 'MDLSIIVPVFNEQDSLKLLYAAVVQAVDPLGCSWELVLVDDGSKDKSVAV' A
#
# COMPACT_ATOMS: atom_id res chain seq x y z
N MET A 1 8.30 15.34 -5.63
CA MET A 1 7.39 14.31 -5.08
C MET A 1 6.33 14.18 -6.14
N ASP A 2 6.38 13.07 -6.87
CA ASP A 2 5.91 13.03 -8.26
C ASP A 2 4.76 12.03 -8.45
N LEU A 3 4.58 11.10 -7.51
CA LEU A 3 3.49 10.13 -7.51
C LEU A 3 3.04 9.79 -6.07
N SER A 4 1.76 9.95 -5.77
CA SER A 4 1.15 9.52 -4.50
C SER A 4 0.11 8.44 -4.78
N ILE A 5 0.27 7.27 -4.16
CA ILE A 5 -0.63 6.12 -4.31
C ILE A 5 -1.40 5.96 -3.00
N ILE A 6 -2.72 6.13 -3.05
CA ILE A 6 -3.59 6.00 -1.87
C ILE A 6 -4.47 4.77 -2.05
N VAL A 7 -4.39 3.84 -1.10
CA VAL A 7 -5.15 2.58 -1.14
C VAL A 7 -5.96 2.43 0.14
N PRO A 8 -7.30 2.38 0.06
CA PRO A 8 -8.12 2.00 1.20
C PRO A 8 -7.97 0.50 1.46
N VAL A 9 -7.88 0.12 2.73
CA VAL A 9 -7.65 -1.26 3.18
C VAL A 9 -8.77 -1.65 4.13
N PHE A 10 -9.37 -2.82 3.91
CA PHE A 10 -10.39 -3.36 4.81
C PHE A 10 -10.23 -4.87 5.03
N ASN A 11 -9.72 -5.28 6.19
CA ASN A 11 -9.50 -6.68 6.59
C ASN A 11 -8.63 -7.51 5.62
N GLU A 12 -7.45 -6.99 5.26
CA GLU A 12 -6.61 -7.51 4.15
C GLU A 12 -5.16 -7.82 4.58
N GLN A 13 -4.95 -8.23 5.83
CA GLN A 13 -3.60 -8.37 6.43
C GLN A 13 -2.60 -9.24 5.62
N ASP A 14 -3.06 -10.34 5.03
CA ASP A 14 -2.19 -11.23 4.22
C ASP A 14 -1.96 -10.71 2.79
N SER A 15 -2.94 -10.00 2.20
CA SER A 15 -2.84 -9.45 0.84
C SER A 15 -2.04 -8.14 0.79
N LEU A 16 -1.94 -7.40 1.90
CA LEU A 16 -1.16 -6.17 2.00
C LEU A 16 0.31 -6.33 1.61
N LYS A 17 0.94 -7.44 2.01
CA LYS A 17 2.34 -7.71 1.64
C LYS A 17 2.51 -7.94 0.14
N LEU A 18 1.56 -8.64 -0.48
CA LEU A 18 1.56 -8.88 -1.92
C LEU A 18 1.28 -7.59 -2.70
N LEU A 19 0.35 -6.77 -2.22
CA LEU A 19 0.06 -5.46 -2.77
C LEU A 19 1.31 -4.56 -2.73
N TYR A 20 1.96 -4.46 -1.57
CA TYR A 20 3.18 -3.67 -1.42
C TYR A 20 4.27 -4.14 -2.40
N ALA A 21 4.54 -5.45 -2.46
CA ALA A 21 5.54 -5.99 -3.38
C ALA A 21 5.22 -5.70 -4.85
N ALA A 22 3.95 -5.81 -5.25
CA ALA A 22 3.51 -5.49 -6.60
C ALA A 22 3.64 -4.00 -6.93
N VAL A 23 3.29 -3.11 -5.99
CA VAL A 23 3.43 -1.66 -6.15
C VAL A 23 4.90 -1.28 -6.30
N VAL A 24 5.78 -1.80 -5.44
CA VAL A 24 7.23 -1.55 -5.55
C VAL A 24 7.76 -1.99 -6.91
N GLN A 25 7.43 -3.21 -7.36
CA GLN A 25 7.89 -3.70 -8.67
C GLN A 25 7.40 -2.85 -9.85
N ALA A 26 6.19 -2.30 -9.76
CA ALA A 26 5.63 -1.47 -10.81
C ALA A 26 6.22 -0.05 -10.83
N VAL A 27 6.54 0.51 -9.66
CA VAL A 27 6.90 1.92 -9.51
C VAL A 27 8.43 2.14 -9.50
N ASP A 28 9.21 1.18 -9.01
CA ASP A 28 10.68 1.26 -8.97
C ASP A 28 11.33 1.60 -10.34
N PRO A 29 10.88 1.02 -11.48
CA PRO A 29 11.44 1.35 -12.79
C PRO A 29 11.14 2.78 -13.28
N LEU A 30 10.18 3.49 -12.66
CA LEU A 30 9.79 4.85 -13.08
C LEU A 30 10.83 5.89 -12.65
N GLY A 31 11.73 5.57 -11.71
CA GLY A 31 12.81 6.45 -11.28
C GLY A 31 12.34 7.76 -10.64
N CYS A 32 11.09 7.83 -10.19
CA CYS A 32 10.48 9.02 -9.60
C CYS A 32 10.31 8.87 -8.08
N SER A 33 10.14 10.01 -7.39
CA SER A 33 9.85 9.99 -5.96
C SER A 33 8.37 9.66 -5.73
N TRP A 34 8.09 8.58 -4.99
CA TRP A 34 6.73 8.12 -4.74
C TRP A 34 6.45 7.81 -3.27
N GLU A 35 5.16 7.78 -2.92
CA GLU A 35 4.66 7.31 -1.62
C GLU A 35 3.47 6.36 -1.81
N LEU A 36 3.30 5.44 -0.85
CA LEU A 36 2.11 4.60 -0.73
C LEU A 36 1.48 4.83 0.64
N VAL A 37 0.25 5.32 0.63
CA VAL A 37 -0.54 5.60 1.82
C VAL A 37 -1.66 4.57 1.90
N LEU A 38 -1.55 3.68 2.89
CA LEU A 38 -2.57 2.70 3.23
C LEU A 38 -3.55 3.32 4.23
N VAL A 39 -4.82 3.42 3.86
CA VAL A 39 -5.86 4.03 4.70
C VAL A 39 -6.76 2.91 5.21
N ASP A 40 -6.72 2.66 6.51
CA ASP A 40 -7.63 1.71 7.15
C ASP A 40 -9.06 2.27 7.20
N ASP A 41 -9.99 1.66 6.45
CA ASP A 41 -11.40 2.06 6.38
C ASP A 41 -12.27 1.31 7.40
N GLY A 42 -11.79 1.21 8.65
CA GLY A 42 -12.53 0.60 9.75
C GLY A 42 -12.40 -0.93 9.83
N SER A 43 -11.24 -1.47 9.47
CA SER A 43 -10.91 -2.88 9.66
C SER A 43 -11.11 -3.30 11.12
N LYS A 44 -11.64 -4.51 11.32
CA LYS A 44 -11.82 -5.10 12.66
C LYS A 44 -10.73 -6.10 13.00
N ASP A 45 -9.86 -6.40 12.05
CA ASP A 45 -8.69 -7.24 12.20
C ASP A 45 -7.42 -6.39 12.44
N LYS A 46 -6.26 -7.04 12.55
CA LYS A 46 -4.98 -6.36 12.81
C LYS A 46 -4.34 -5.78 11.54
N SER A 47 -5.14 -5.33 10.56
CA SER A 47 -4.63 -4.75 9.30
C SER A 47 -3.68 -3.56 9.51
N VAL A 48 -3.80 -2.84 10.63
CA VAL A 48 -2.94 -1.69 11.00
C VAL A 48 -1.59 -2.10 11.62
N ALA A 49 -1.38 -3.38 11.93
CA ALA A 49 -0.20 -3.81 12.71
C ALA A 49 1.05 -4.18 11.87
N VAL A 50 1.18 -3.64 10.65
CA VAL A 50 2.37 -3.82 9.79
C VAL A 50 3.29 -2.61 9.90
#